data_AF-A0A1Q3K804-F1
#
_entry.id   AF-A0A1Q3K804-F1
#
_cell.length_a   1.000
_cell.length_b   1.000
_cell.length_c   1.000
_cell.angle_alpha   90.00
_cell.angle_beta   90.00
_cell.angle_gamma   90.00
#
_symmetry.space_group_name_H-M   'P 1'
#
loop_
_entity.id
_entity.type
_entity.pdbx_description
1 polymer ?
#
loop_
_entity_poly.entity_id
_entity_poly.type
_entity_poly.pdbx_seq_one_letter_code
_entity_poly.pdbx_strand_id
1 'polypeptide(L)'
;MAERRTEGAPKRERKRRDAVPALASSDAPTGTTTPAAQHTWRGASGALYTHTVTSLIFCPEMPEGTYLLLHRDAGGAARVLRVGTLDSKARSLNLARIRQAGATLGANEVHFRIERTSAAERARIAFDIENTLAGNVAQINTTKRGAHQPA
;
A
#
# COMPACT_ATOMS: atom_id res chain seq x y z
N MET A 1 14.90 -69.30 -19.34
CA MET A 1 15.51 -70.14 -18.29
C MET A 1 16.39 -69.27 -17.41
N ALA A 2 16.34 -69.54 -16.10
CA ALA A 2 17.16 -69.08 -14.97
C ALA A 2 18.67 -69.05 -15.25
N GLU A 3 19.60 -68.43 -14.51
CA GLU A 3 19.71 -67.58 -13.31
C GLU A 3 21.22 -67.24 -13.27
N ARG A 4 21.65 -66.17 -12.57
CA ARG A 4 22.63 -66.29 -11.47
C ARG A 4 22.93 -64.92 -10.83
N ARG A 5 22.91 -64.99 -9.50
CA ARG A 5 23.20 -63.98 -8.47
C ARG A 5 24.66 -63.53 -8.46
N THR A 6 24.90 -62.38 -7.83
CA THR A 6 25.89 -62.26 -6.72
C THR A 6 25.53 -61.08 -5.81
N GLU A 7 25.65 -61.33 -4.50
CA GLU A 7 25.36 -60.46 -3.37
C GLU A 7 26.51 -59.48 -3.06
N GLY A 8 26.23 -58.41 -2.31
CA GLY A 8 27.25 -57.58 -1.65
C GLY A 8 26.70 -56.37 -0.90
N ALA A 9 26.40 -56.52 0.39
CA ALA A 9 26.04 -55.50 1.40
C ALA A 9 27.23 -54.54 1.73
N PRO A 10 27.19 -53.49 2.61
CA PRO A 10 26.23 -53.24 3.73
C PRO A 10 25.87 -51.76 4.13
N LYS A 11 24.81 -51.65 4.95
CA LYS A 11 24.67 -50.86 6.21
C LYS A 11 25.15 -49.40 6.25
N ARG A 12 24.21 -48.46 6.47
CA ARG A 12 24.27 -47.48 7.60
C ARG A 12 22.99 -46.69 7.77
N GLU A 13 22.23 -47.12 8.77
CA GLU A 13 21.26 -46.32 9.49
C GLU A 13 21.93 -45.11 10.14
N ARG A 14 21.41 -43.91 9.86
CA ARG A 14 21.76 -42.69 10.58
C ARG A 14 20.49 -41.98 11.03
N LYS A 15 20.02 -42.45 12.18
CA LYS A 15 19.73 -41.67 13.39
C LYS A 15 19.18 -40.27 13.13
N ARG A 16 17.86 -40.14 13.37
CA ARG A 16 17.17 -38.89 13.70
C ARG A 16 18.07 -38.00 14.57
N ARG A 17 18.29 -36.78 14.11
CA ARG A 17 18.68 -35.67 14.99
C ARG A 17 17.67 -34.56 14.79
N ASP A 18 17.31 -34.04 15.94
CA ASP A 18 16.22 -33.15 16.23
C ASP A 18 16.32 -31.79 15.55
N ALA A 19 15.14 -31.28 15.21
CA ALA A 19 14.67 -29.90 15.31
C ALA A 19 15.65 -28.76 14.99
N VAL A 20 15.41 -28.15 13.83
CA VAL A 20 15.46 -26.69 13.69
C VAL A 20 14.04 -26.26 13.29
N PRO A 21 13.29 -25.48 14.09
CA PRO A 21 11.94 -25.10 13.72
C PRO A 21 11.98 -24.20 12.50
N ALA A 22 11.43 -24.70 11.40
CA ALA A 22 11.10 -23.93 10.22
C ALA A 22 10.02 -22.91 10.61
N LEU A 23 10.42 -21.65 10.79
CA LEU A 23 9.51 -20.52 10.62
C LEU A 23 9.27 -20.36 9.12
N ALA A 24 8.46 -21.25 8.56
CA ALA A 24 7.99 -21.18 7.19
C ALA A 24 6.46 -21.31 7.19
N SER A 25 5.85 -20.13 7.16
CA SER A 25 4.73 -19.78 6.28
C SER A 25 3.59 -20.79 6.17
N SER A 26 2.48 -20.47 6.81
CA SER A 26 1.17 -20.84 6.29
C SER A 26 0.17 -19.75 6.65
N ASP A 27 0.16 -18.68 5.85
CA ASP A 27 -1.06 -17.94 5.61
C ASP A 27 -1.28 -17.96 4.10
N ALA A 28 -1.91 -19.03 3.64
CA ALA A 28 -2.55 -19.04 2.34
C ALA A 28 -3.62 -17.94 2.37
N PRO A 29 -3.71 -17.04 1.38
CA PRO A 29 -4.84 -16.13 1.30
C PRO A 29 -6.05 -16.94 0.86
N THR A 30 -6.71 -17.54 1.84
CA THR A 30 -8.11 -17.94 1.72
C THR A 30 -8.87 -16.67 1.37
N GLY A 31 -9.61 -16.70 0.26
CA GLY A 31 -10.35 -15.56 -0.30
C GLY A 31 -11.49 -15.06 0.57
N THR A 32 -11.18 -14.64 1.79
CA THR A 32 -12.00 -13.75 2.60
C THR A 32 -11.67 -12.34 2.16
N THR A 33 -12.56 -11.76 1.35
CA THR A 33 -12.58 -10.32 1.09
C THR A 33 -12.77 -9.60 2.42
N THR A 34 -11.68 -9.28 3.10
CA THR A 34 -11.70 -8.28 4.18
C THR A 34 -12.32 -7.02 3.58
N PRO A 35 -13.37 -6.44 4.19
CA PRO A 35 -13.93 -5.20 3.68
C PRO A 35 -12.81 -4.19 3.57
N ALA A 36 -12.57 -3.70 2.35
CA ALA A 36 -11.47 -2.80 2.10
C ALA A 36 -11.66 -1.56 2.98
N ALA A 37 -10.67 -1.26 3.81
CA ALA A 37 -10.74 -0.14 4.74
C ALA A 37 -11.02 1.15 3.95
N GLN A 38 -11.87 2.03 4.48
CA GLN A 38 -12.23 3.29 3.83
C GLN A 38 -11.72 4.48 4.65
N HIS A 39 -11.30 5.53 3.95
CA HIS A 39 -10.88 6.78 4.56
C HIS A 39 -11.50 7.97 3.84
N THR A 40 -12.03 8.93 4.59
CA THR A 40 -12.68 10.11 4.04
C THR A 40 -11.76 11.31 4.14
N TRP A 41 -11.39 11.87 2.99
CA TRP A 41 -10.64 13.10 2.89
C TRP A 41 -11.57 14.29 2.77
N ARG A 42 -11.21 15.41 3.40
CA ARG A 42 -11.91 16.68 3.22
C ARG A 42 -11.12 17.56 2.26
N GLY A 43 -11.77 18.04 1.20
CA GLY A 43 -11.20 19.03 0.28
C GLY A 43 -11.27 20.46 0.84
N ALA A 44 -10.53 21.38 0.24
CA ALA A 44 -10.46 22.77 0.69
C ALA A 44 -11.81 23.48 0.51
N SER A 45 -12.58 23.04 -0.48
CA SER A 45 -13.99 23.40 -0.69
C SER A 45 -14.92 22.96 0.44
N GLY A 46 -14.46 22.08 1.34
CA GLY A 46 -15.28 21.43 2.36
C GLY A 46 -15.94 20.13 1.92
N ALA A 47 -15.84 19.75 0.64
CA ALA A 47 -16.36 18.48 0.14
C ALA A 47 -15.66 17.26 0.78
N LEU A 48 -16.38 16.15 0.86
CA LEU A 48 -15.87 14.90 1.43
C LEU A 48 -15.67 13.84 0.34
N TYR A 49 -14.50 13.22 0.33
CA TYR A 49 -14.07 12.26 -0.67
C TYR A 49 -13.65 10.94 0.00
N THR A 50 -14.53 9.94 -0.06
CA THR A 50 -14.25 8.59 0.44
C THR A 50 -13.34 7.83 -0.52
N HIS A 51 -12.24 7.31 0.01
CA HIS A 51 -11.27 6.50 -0.70
C HIS A 51 -11.15 5.12 -0.05
N THR A 52 -10.86 4.12 -0.87
CA THR A 52 -10.47 2.79 -0.42
C THR A 52 -8.98 2.79 -0.08
N VAL A 53 -8.63 2.19 1.05
CA VAL A 53 -7.27 2.10 1.58
C VAL A 53 -6.70 0.72 1.25
N THR A 54 -5.49 0.69 0.72
CA THR A 54 -4.73 -0.54 0.49
C THR A 54 -3.24 -0.30 0.70
N SER A 55 -2.50 -1.36 1.03
CA SER A 55 -1.04 -1.33 0.98
C SER A 55 -0.57 -1.16 -0.47
N LEU A 56 0.55 -0.47 -0.67
CA LEU A 56 1.15 -0.32 -2.01
C LEU A 56 1.45 -1.67 -2.67
N ILE A 57 1.83 -2.68 -1.88
CA ILE A 57 2.16 -4.02 -2.36
C ILE A 57 0.89 -4.72 -2.89
N PHE A 58 -0.20 -4.62 -2.13
CA PHE A 58 -1.49 -5.21 -2.45
C PHE A 58 -2.42 -4.29 -3.25
N CYS A 59 -1.88 -3.21 -3.83
CA CYS A 59 -2.66 -2.32 -4.68
C CYS A 59 -3.17 -3.09 -5.91
N PRO A 60 -4.49 -3.17 -6.13
CA PRO A 60 -5.03 -3.84 -7.30
C PRO A 60 -4.81 -3.01 -8.56
N GLU A 61 -5.04 -3.62 -9.73
CA GLU A 61 -5.13 -2.86 -10.97
C GLU A 61 -6.38 -1.97 -10.97
N MET A 62 -6.20 -0.69 -11.30
CA MET A 62 -7.28 0.29 -11.18
C MET A 62 -7.61 0.94 -12.52
N PRO A 63 -8.90 1.15 -12.80
CA PRO A 63 -9.32 2.03 -13.88
C PRO A 63 -8.94 3.49 -13.57
N GLU A 64 -9.47 4.41 -14.36
CA GLU A 64 -9.32 5.84 -14.14
C GLU A 64 -9.92 6.28 -12.79
N GLY A 65 -9.35 7.32 -12.19
CA GLY A 65 -9.72 7.75 -10.85
C GLY A 65 -8.71 8.68 -10.20
N THR A 66 -8.84 8.85 -8.89
CA THR A 66 -7.95 9.68 -8.06
C THR A 66 -7.27 8.79 -7.03
N TYR A 67 -6.01 9.08 -6.69
CA TYR A 67 -5.26 8.35 -5.68
C TYR A 67 -4.40 9.27 -4.82
N LEU A 68 -4.08 8.80 -3.62
CA LEU A 68 -3.13 9.40 -2.71
C LEU A 68 -2.10 8.33 -2.33
N LEU A 69 -0.84 8.73 -2.28
CA LEU A 69 0.25 7.92 -1.75
C LEU A 69 0.58 8.41 -0.35
N LEU A 70 0.68 7.47 0.58
CA LEU A 70 0.97 7.74 1.96
C LEU A 70 2.15 6.90 2.44
N HIS A 71 2.87 7.47 3.40
CA HIS A 71 3.78 6.73 4.25
C HIS A 71 3.19 6.65 5.65
N ARG A 72 2.90 5.44 6.11
CA ARG A 72 2.55 5.14 7.49
C ARG A 72 3.78 4.65 8.22
N ASP A 73 4.16 5.33 9.29
CA ASP A 73 5.27 4.88 10.14
C ASP A 73 4.87 3.69 11.03
N ALA A 74 5.84 3.11 11.73
CA ALA A 74 5.60 1.99 12.65
C ALA A 74 4.75 2.39 13.87
N GLY A 75 4.64 3.69 14.19
CA GLY A 75 3.77 4.23 15.23
C GLY A 75 2.33 4.46 14.76
N GLY A 76 2.04 4.20 13.48
CA GLY A 76 0.72 4.34 12.87
C GLY A 76 0.41 5.74 12.33
N ALA A 77 1.34 6.71 12.42
CA ALA A 77 1.12 8.04 11.87
C ALA A 77 1.24 8.00 10.34
N ALA A 78 0.24 8.53 9.65
CA ALA A 78 0.19 8.57 8.19
C ALA A 78 0.54 9.97 7.67
N ARG A 79 1.48 10.02 6.72
CA ARG A 79 1.86 11.24 6.01
C ARG A 79 1.53 11.10 4.53
N VAL A 80 0.77 12.05 4.00
CA VAL A 80 0.52 12.12 2.54
C VAL A 80 1.79 12.58 1.84
N LEU A 81 2.19 11.82 0.83
CA LEU A 81 3.37 12.09 0.00
C LEU A 81 2.99 12.71 -1.34
N ARG A 82 1.85 12.27 -1.90
CA ARG A 82 1.37 12.69 -3.20
C ARG A 82 -0.13 12.50 -3.32
N VAL A 83 -0.77 13.40 -4.04
CA VAL A 83 -2.09 13.19 -4.61
C VAL A 83 -1.92 13.15 -6.14
N GLY A 84 -2.75 12.38 -6.82
CA GLY A 84 -2.64 12.23 -8.26
C GLY A 84 -3.87 11.64 -8.90
N THR A 85 -3.91 11.71 -10.22
CA THR A 85 -4.99 11.17 -11.04
C THR A 85 -4.50 10.03 -11.92
N LEU A 86 -5.42 9.12 -12.24
CA LEU A 86 -5.26 8.04 -13.19
C LEU A 86 -6.16 8.32 -14.40
N ASP A 87 -5.55 8.34 -15.58
CA ASP A 87 -6.19 8.72 -16.85
C ASP A 87 -6.05 7.66 -17.95
N SER A 88 -5.26 6.62 -17.73
CA SER A 88 -5.06 5.57 -18.72
C SER A 88 -6.22 4.57 -18.67
N LYS A 89 -6.70 4.19 -19.87
CA LYS A 89 -7.65 3.09 -20.05
C LYS A 89 -7.06 1.73 -19.69
N ALA A 90 -5.73 1.56 -19.82
CA ALA A 90 -5.02 0.36 -19.42
C ALA A 90 -4.81 0.37 -17.90
N ARG A 91 -5.48 -0.55 -17.19
CA ARG A 91 -5.47 -0.62 -15.72
C ARG A 91 -4.10 -1.00 -15.14
N SER A 92 -3.37 -1.86 -15.84
CA SER A 92 -2.01 -2.25 -15.49
C SER A 92 -1.03 -1.08 -15.56
N LEU A 93 -1.19 -0.17 -16.53
CA LEU A 93 -0.37 1.06 -16.63
C LEU A 93 -0.62 2.01 -15.45
N ASN A 94 -1.87 2.13 -15.01
CA ASN A 94 -2.21 2.91 -13.82
C ASN A 94 -1.54 2.35 -12.56
N LEU A 95 -1.59 1.02 -12.38
CA LEU A 95 -0.91 0.36 -11.26
C LEU A 95 0.61 0.54 -11.33
N ALA A 96 1.20 0.41 -12.51
CA ALA A 96 2.63 0.61 -12.70
C ALA A 96 3.06 2.04 -12.31
N ARG A 97 2.28 3.06 -12.71
CA ARG A 97 2.53 4.46 -12.33
C ARG A 97 2.43 4.67 -10.83
N ILE A 98 1.42 4.10 -10.17
CA ILE A 98 1.27 4.16 -8.71
C ILE A 98 2.46 3.52 -8.01
N ARG A 99 2.87 2.32 -8.42
CA ARG A 99 3.99 1.60 -7.81
C ARG A 99 5.31 2.32 -8.03
N GLN A 100 5.55 2.83 -9.23
CA GLN A 100 6.76 3.59 -9.55
C GLN A 100 6.85 4.88 -8.74
N ALA A 101 5.76 5.66 -8.67
CA ALA A 101 5.69 6.86 -7.83
C ALA A 101 5.83 6.53 -6.34
N GLY A 102 5.16 5.46 -5.87
CA GLY A 102 5.21 5.00 -4.49
C GLY A 102 6.63 4.60 -4.08
N ALA A 103 7.31 3.80 -4.89
CA ALA A 103 8.70 3.42 -4.64
C ALA A 103 9.64 4.63 -4.61
N THR A 104 9.44 5.58 -5.53
CA THR A 104 10.27 6.80 -5.60
C THR A 104 10.11 7.69 -4.36
N LEU A 105 8.91 7.75 -3.79
CA LEU A 105 8.59 8.62 -2.65
C LEU A 105 8.65 7.90 -1.28
N GLY A 106 8.89 6.59 -1.26
CA GLY A 106 8.87 5.78 -0.03
C GLY A 106 7.45 5.55 0.52
N ALA A 107 6.43 5.53 -0.33
CA ALA A 107 5.07 5.21 0.07
C ALA A 107 4.90 3.73 0.40
N ASN A 108 4.05 3.43 1.38
CA ASN A 108 3.66 2.06 1.73
C ASN A 108 2.14 1.84 1.72
N GLU A 109 1.37 2.91 1.54
CA GLU A 109 -0.09 2.90 1.57
C GLU A 109 -0.64 3.75 0.42
N VAL A 110 -1.76 3.30 -0.14
CA VAL A 110 -2.45 3.93 -1.27
C VAL A 110 -3.92 4.10 -0.90
N HIS A 111 -4.41 5.32 -0.98
CA HIS A 111 -5.84 5.61 -0.88
C HIS A 111 -6.34 5.90 -2.28
N PHE A 112 -7.35 5.19 -2.78
CA PHE A 112 -7.82 5.38 -4.14
C PHE A 112 -9.33 5.51 -4.21
N ARG A 113 -9.79 6.23 -5.22
CA ARG A 113 -11.19 6.37 -5.58
C ARG A 113 -11.34 6.10 -7.07
N ILE A 114 -12.14 5.10 -7.40
CA ILE A 114 -12.50 4.79 -8.79
C ILE A 114 -13.61 5.74 -9.21
N GLU A 115 -13.46 6.40 -10.36
CA GLU A 115 -14.42 7.40 -10.81
C GLU A 115 -14.74 7.23 -12.30
N ARG A 116 -16.04 7.29 -12.64
CA ARG A 116 -16.52 7.38 -14.04
C ARG A 116 -16.74 8.85 -14.45
N THR A 117 -15.94 9.75 -13.92
CA THR A 117 -16.01 11.20 -14.13
C THR A 117 -15.05 11.63 -15.23
N SER A 118 -15.13 12.90 -15.65
CA SER A 118 -14.20 13.44 -16.63
C SER A 118 -12.78 13.63 -16.03
N ALA A 119 -11.75 13.68 -16.88
CA ALA A 119 -10.39 13.96 -16.43
C ALA A 119 -10.27 15.32 -15.70
N ALA A 120 -11.03 16.33 -16.14
CA ALA A 120 -11.07 17.65 -15.49
C ALA A 120 -11.65 17.57 -14.08
N GLU A 121 -12.67 16.75 -13.86
CA GLU A 121 -13.28 16.56 -12.55
C GLU A 121 -12.35 15.81 -11.59
N ARG A 122 -11.67 14.76 -12.07
CA ARG A 122 -10.62 14.07 -11.29
C ARG A 122 -9.50 15.02 -10.88
N ALA A 123 -9.04 15.86 -11.80
CA ALA A 123 -8.02 16.87 -11.51
C ALA A 123 -8.52 17.90 -10.49
N ARG A 124 -9.80 18.31 -10.57
CA ARG A 124 -10.42 19.21 -9.59
C ARG A 124 -10.47 18.59 -8.19
N ILE A 125 -10.83 17.32 -8.08
CA ILE A 125 -10.86 16.60 -6.80
C ILE A 125 -9.45 16.48 -6.20
N ALA A 126 -8.48 16.05 -7.02
CA ALA A 126 -7.09 15.96 -6.60
C ALA A 126 -6.57 17.32 -6.08
N PHE A 127 -6.80 18.38 -6.85
CA PHE A 127 -6.42 19.75 -6.48
C PHE A 127 -7.11 20.21 -5.19
N ASP A 128 -8.39 19.91 -5.01
CA ASP A 128 -9.12 20.32 -3.80
C ASP A 128 -8.57 19.64 -2.54
N ILE A 129 -8.21 18.36 -2.64
CA ILE A 129 -7.56 17.61 -1.55
C ILE A 129 -6.16 18.15 -1.28
N GLU A 130 -5.36 18.38 -2.33
CA GLU A 130 -4.00 18.93 -2.20
C GLU A 130 -4.00 20.28 -1.47
N ASN A 131 -4.95 21.15 -1.78
CA ASN A 131 -5.06 22.46 -1.11
C ASN A 131 -5.42 22.33 0.37
N THR A 132 -6.24 21.36 0.77
CA THR A 132 -6.45 21.08 2.21
C THR A 132 -5.16 20.70 2.88
N LEU A 133 -4.38 19.81 2.25
CA LEU A 133 -3.13 19.31 2.82
C LEU A 133 -2.11 20.44 2.97
N ALA A 134 -1.99 21.31 1.97
CA ALA A 134 -1.13 22.50 2.04
C ALA A 134 -1.58 23.46 3.15
N GLY A 135 -2.89 23.70 3.28
CA GLY A 135 -3.45 24.52 4.36
C GLY A 135 -3.19 23.95 5.75
N ASN A 136 -3.29 22.63 5.92
CA ASN A 136 -3.03 21.95 7.19
C ASN A 136 -1.53 22.00 7.58
N VAL A 137 -0.62 21.89 6.61
CA VAL A 137 0.82 22.05 6.87
C VAL A 137 1.16 23.47 7.33
N ALA A 138 0.50 24.49 6.76
CA ALA A 138 0.65 25.87 7.21
C ALA A 138 0.19 26.05 8.67
N GLN A 139 -0.94 25.45 9.05
CA GLN A 139 -1.47 25.50 10.42
C GLN A 139 -0.55 24.82 11.44
N ILE A 140 0.00 23.64 11.12
CA ILE A 140 0.93 22.89 12.00
C ILE A 140 2.22 23.70 12.26
N ASN A 141 2.72 24.43 11.26
CA ASN A 141 3.96 25.22 11.38
C ASN A 141 3.79 26.54 12.17
N THR A 142 2.56 27.07 12.30
CA THR A 142 2.26 28.21 13.17
C THR A 142 2.21 27.83 14.64
N THR A 143 1.70 26.63 14.97
CA THR A 143 1.51 26.21 16.37
C THR A 143 2.82 25.83 17.07
N LYS A 144 3.90 25.55 16.33
CA LYS A 144 5.20 25.14 16.90
C LYS A 144 6.14 26.30 17.28
N ARG A 145 5.73 27.56 17.09
CA ARG A 145 6.61 28.74 17.29
C ARG A 145 6.33 29.60 18.55
N GLY A 146 5.45 29.15 19.44
CA GLY A 146 5.09 29.90 20.65
C GLY A 146 5.21 29.08 21.94
N ALA A 147 6.42 28.71 22.36
CA ALA A 147 6.67 28.24 23.72
C ALA A 147 8.17 28.30 24.08
N HIS A 148 8.73 29.51 24.21
CA HIS A 148 9.88 29.71 25.10
C HIS A 148 9.84 31.13 25.66
N GLN A 149 9.34 31.26 26.88
CA GLN A 149 9.57 32.43 27.71
C GLN A 149 10.19 31.91 29.01
N PRO A 150 11.50 32.08 29.23
CA PRO A 150 12.08 31.79 30.52
C PRO A 150 11.73 32.93 31.49
N ALA A 151 11.34 32.53 32.70
CA ALA A 151 11.32 33.39 33.87
C ALA A 151 12.73 33.47 34.48
#